data_AF-A0A943XMR5-F1
#
_entry.id   AF-A0A943XMR5-F1
#
_cell.length_a   1.000
_cell.length_b   1.000
_cell.length_c   1.000
_cell.angle_alpha   90.00
_cell.angle_beta   90.00
_cell.angle_gamma   90.00
#
_symmetry.space_group_name_H-M   'P 1'
#
loop_
_entity.id
_entity.type
_entity.pdbx_description
1 polymer ?
#
loop_
_entity_poly.entity_id
_entity_poly.type
_entity_poly.pdbx_seq_one_letter_code
_entity_poly.pdbx_strand_id
1 'polypeptide(L)'
;NGVSLIIMIGIIARLPVAIGQEFVTALSGAEGGGLIKFLFEIIALLAVMALAIVLVKATRKVPVQYAKRVEGNRAVGGARQYIPLKLFAANVMPIIFAQAIMFIPLTLAQATAKSGSWAMSQFLDHTSVLYNLVFVILIIAFTYFYTAITLNPVQMAEDMKRNNGFIPGVKPGKPTADYLDNVMSHITLPGSLFIALIAIMPAFAGVFGVKQEFAQFFGGTSLLILVGVVLDTLQQIESHLLVRHYDGLLNSGHTRTRSTNVAAY
;
A
#
# COMPACT_ATOMS: atom_id res chain seq x y z
N ASN A 1 -10.24 1.74 -5.18
CA ASN A 1 -9.93 2.01 -6.62
C ASN A 1 -10.40 0.85 -7.51
N GLY A 2 -11.12 1.10 -8.60
CA GLY A 2 -11.66 0.04 -9.47
C GLY A 2 -10.61 -0.69 -10.31
N VAL A 3 -9.64 0.03 -10.88
CA VAL A 3 -8.55 -0.55 -11.69
C VAL A 3 -7.68 -1.51 -10.86
N SER A 4 -7.38 -1.15 -9.62
CA SER A 4 -6.57 -2.00 -8.73
C SER A 4 -7.29 -3.29 -8.34
N LEU A 5 -8.63 -3.26 -8.21
CA LEU A 5 -9.44 -4.47 -7.99
C LEU A 5 -9.41 -5.41 -9.19
N ILE A 6 -9.47 -4.88 -10.42
CA ILE A 6 -9.37 -5.69 -11.64
C ILE A 6 -8.02 -6.41 -11.70
N ILE A 7 -6.93 -5.69 -11.41
CA ILE A 7 -5.58 -6.27 -11.36
C ILE A 7 -5.47 -7.35 -10.27
N MET A 8 -6.00 -7.07 -9.08
CA MET A 8 -6.03 -8.02 -7.96
C MET A 8 -6.77 -9.30 -8.34
N ILE A 9 -7.95 -9.20 -8.96
CA ILE A 9 -8.72 -10.37 -9.42
C ILE A 9 -7.94 -11.15 -10.48
N GLY A 10 -7.27 -10.47 -11.40
CA GLY A 10 -6.41 -11.11 -12.41
C GLY A 10 -5.23 -11.88 -11.80
N ILE A 11 -4.65 -11.39 -10.71
CA ILE A 11 -3.61 -12.09 -9.94
C ILE A 11 -4.20 -13.31 -9.22
N ILE A 12 -5.33 -13.13 -8.51
CA ILE A 12 -5.99 -14.21 -7.76
C ILE A 12 -6.45 -15.34 -8.69
N ALA A 13 -6.90 -15.03 -9.91
CA ALA A 13 -7.32 -16.04 -10.88
C ALA A 13 -6.21 -17.02 -11.28
N ARG A 14 -4.93 -16.62 -11.16
CA ARG A 14 -3.77 -17.47 -11.48
C ARG A 14 -3.28 -18.30 -10.29
N LEU A 15 -3.69 -17.94 -9.08
CA LEU A 15 -3.28 -18.59 -7.83
C LEU A 15 -3.60 -20.10 -7.81
N PRO A 16 -4.81 -20.58 -8.17
CA PRO A 16 -5.14 -22.00 -8.10
C PRO A 16 -4.26 -22.85 -9.03
N VAL A 17 -3.91 -22.30 -10.19
CA VAL A 17 -3.06 -22.96 -11.19
C VAL A 17 -1.62 -23.08 -10.66
N ALA A 18 -1.08 -22.00 -10.09
CA ALA A 18 0.27 -21.99 -9.51
C ALA A 18 0.40 -22.99 -8.35
N ILE A 19 -0.57 -23.04 -7.43
CA ILE A 19 -0.57 -24.01 -6.33
C ILE A 19 -0.70 -25.44 -6.86
N GLY A 20 -1.58 -25.68 -7.84
CA GLY A 20 -1.77 -27.01 -8.40
C GLY A 20 -0.48 -27.54 -9.07
N GLN A 21 0.21 -26.69 -9.81
CA GLN A 21 1.48 -27.06 -10.45
C GLN A 21 2.60 -27.30 -9.43
N GLU A 22 2.65 -26.52 -8.35
CA GLU A 22 3.63 -26.72 -7.28
C GLU A 22 3.35 -28.02 -6.51
N PHE A 23 2.09 -28.27 -6.16
CA PHE A 23 1.66 -29.48 -5.46
C PHE A 23 1.98 -30.76 -6.24
N VAL A 24 1.74 -30.77 -7.56
CA VAL A 24 2.09 -31.90 -8.44
C VAL A 24 3.61 -32.12 -8.51
N THR A 25 4.40 -31.07 -8.37
CA THR A 25 5.87 -31.15 -8.45
C THR A 25 6.47 -31.56 -7.11
N ALA A 26 5.91 -31.08 -6.01
CA ALA A 26 6.21 -31.53 -4.67
C ALA A 26 5.88 -33.03 -4.49
N LEU A 27 4.80 -33.52 -5.11
CA LEU A 27 4.42 -34.94 -5.10
C LEU A 27 5.27 -35.81 -6.03
N SER A 28 5.65 -35.32 -7.21
CA SER A 28 6.42 -36.09 -8.19
C SER A 28 7.90 -36.21 -7.83
N GLY A 29 8.42 -35.36 -6.93
CA GLY A 29 9.80 -35.41 -6.45
C GLY A 29 10.85 -35.08 -7.52
N ALA A 30 10.44 -34.58 -8.69
CA ALA A 30 11.28 -34.40 -9.88
C ALA A 30 12.45 -33.41 -9.70
N GLU A 31 12.41 -32.54 -8.69
CA GLU A 31 13.45 -31.53 -8.43
C GLU A 31 14.25 -31.75 -7.14
N GLY A 32 14.27 -32.97 -6.57
CA GLY A 32 15.18 -33.32 -5.48
C GLY A 32 14.97 -32.50 -4.20
N GLY A 33 13.92 -32.83 -3.45
CA GLY A 33 13.64 -32.19 -2.15
C GLY A 33 12.35 -32.64 -1.45
N GLY A 34 11.42 -33.25 -2.20
CA GLY A 34 10.17 -33.82 -1.66
C GLY A 34 9.35 -32.83 -0.82
N LEU A 35 8.54 -33.37 0.09
CA LEU A 35 7.69 -32.61 1.02
C LEU A 35 8.48 -31.69 1.97
N ILE A 36 9.78 -31.94 2.21
CA ILE A 36 10.63 -31.13 3.09
C ILE A 36 11.00 -29.79 2.44
N LYS A 37 11.37 -29.76 1.16
CA LYS A 37 11.65 -28.51 0.41
C LYS A 37 10.37 -27.64 0.35
N PHE A 38 9.23 -28.28 0.08
CA PHE A 38 7.93 -27.64 0.05
C PHE A 38 7.52 -27.02 1.41
N LEU A 39 7.82 -27.71 2.52
CA LEU A 39 7.53 -27.17 3.86
C LEU A 39 8.37 -25.93 4.17
N PHE A 40 9.67 -25.95 3.84
CA PHE A 40 10.56 -24.80 4.02
C PHE A 40 10.11 -23.60 3.17
N GLU A 41 9.68 -23.87 1.95
CA GLU A 41 9.15 -22.86 1.02
C GLU A 41 7.87 -22.19 1.53
N ILE A 42 6.91 -22.95 2.07
CA ILE A 42 5.70 -22.37 2.70
C ILE A 42 6.06 -21.49 3.90
N ILE A 43 7.03 -21.91 4.72
CA ILE A 43 7.47 -21.12 5.87
C ILE A 43 8.13 -19.81 5.40
N ALA A 44 9.01 -19.87 4.40
CA ALA A 44 9.63 -18.69 3.81
C ALA A 44 8.58 -17.73 3.24
N LEU A 45 7.61 -18.26 2.48
CA LEU A 45 6.48 -17.51 1.93
C LEU A 45 5.66 -16.80 3.02
N LEU A 46 5.34 -17.50 4.11
CA LEU A 46 4.63 -16.89 5.24
C LEU A 46 5.43 -15.75 5.87
N ALA A 47 6.75 -15.91 6.00
CA ALA A 47 7.62 -14.85 6.51
C ALA A 47 7.64 -13.62 5.59
N VAL A 48 7.74 -13.83 4.28
CA VAL A 48 7.72 -12.76 3.26
C VAL A 48 6.37 -12.04 3.27
N MET A 49 5.28 -12.79 3.36
CA MET A 49 3.94 -12.22 3.46
C MET A 49 3.75 -11.41 4.74
N ALA A 50 4.20 -11.92 5.89
CA ALA A 50 4.14 -11.18 7.15
C ALA A 50 4.95 -9.87 7.05
N LEU A 51 6.16 -9.93 6.49
CA LEU A 51 7.01 -8.76 6.28
C LEU A 51 6.37 -7.74 5.33
N ALA A 52 5.76 -8.18 4.24
CA ALA A 52 5.01 -7.33 3.32
C ALA A 52 3.82 -6.64 4.02
N ILE A 53 3.05 -7.36 4.83
CA ILE A 53 1.91 -6.79 5.58
C ILE A 53 2.38 -5.74 6.59
N VAL A 54 3.46 -6.04 7.33
CA VAL A 54 4.02 -5.10 8.33
C VAL A 54 4.47 -3.80 7.67
N LEU A 55 5.14 -3.89 6.51
CA LEU A 55 5.60 -2.71 5.78
C LEU A 55 4.44 -1.89 5.21
N VAL A 56 3.43 -2.54 4.63
CA VAL A 56 2.26 -1.82 4.08
C VAL A 56 1.45 -1.14 5.19
N LYS A 57 1.38 -1.75 6.39
CA LYS A 57 0.68 -1.17 7.55
C LYS A 57 1.54 -0.19 8.36
N ALA A 58 2.82 -0.03 8.05
CA ALA A 58 3.70 0.84 8.79
C ALA A 58 3.22 2.30 8.69
N THR A 59 2.99 2.94 9.83
CA THR A 59 2.57 4.34 9.92
C THR A 59 3.40 5.10 10.94
N ARG A 60 3.80 6.31 10.60
CA ARG A 60 4.41 7.28 11.51
C ARG A 60 3.32 8.21 12.03
N LYS A 61 3.12 8.23 13.34
CA LYS A 61 2.14 9.11 13.99
C LYS A 61 2.77 10.47 14.27
N VAL A 62 2.25 11.54 13.66
CA VAL A 62 2.65 12.91 13.95
C VAL A 62 1.67 13.50 14.96
N PRO A 63 2.11 13.90 16.17
CA PRO A 63 1.23 14.43 17.19
C PRO A 63 0.72 15.81 16.79
N VAL A 64 -0.59 16.01 16.92
CA VAL A 64 -1.27 17.27 16.67
C VAL A 64 -2.13 17.66 17.87
N GLN A 65 -2.23 18.95 18.11
CA GLN A 65 -3.09 19.51 19.14
C GLN A 65 -4.11 20.43 18.48
N TYR A 66 -5.39 20.17 18.75
CA TYR A 66 -6.47 21.04 18.36
C TYR A 66 -6.78 21.99 19.52
N ALA A 67 -6.97 23.27 19.20
CA ALA A 67 -7.30 24.27 20.19
C ALA A 67 -8.57 23.88 20.94
N LYS A 68 -8.52 23.99 22.27
CA LYS A 68 -9.60 23.68 23.18
C LYS A 68 -10.71 24.71 23.02
N ARG A 69 -11.95 24.28 22.73
CA ARG A 69 -13.10 25.18 22.77
C ARG A 69 -13.55 25.31 24.22
N VAL A 70 -13.51 26.52 24.76
CA VAL A 70 -14.05 26.81 26.09
C VAL A 70 -15.54 27.10 25.91
N GLU A 71 -16.39 26.10 26.19
CA GLU A 71 -17.84 26.30 26.31
C GLU A 71 -18.20 26.34 27.81
N GLY A 72 -18.52 27.53 28.32
CA GLY A 72 -18.79 27.75 29.75
C GLY A 72 -17.53 27.74 30.64
N ASN A 73 -17.66 27.32 31.91
CA ASN A 73 -16.55 27.25 32.88
C ASN A 73 -15.79 25.90 32.86
N ARG A 74 -16.08 25.04 31.88
CA ARG A 74 -15.39 23.76 31.70
C ARG A 74 -14.76 23.76 30.33
N ALA A 75 -13.44 23.65 30.33
CA ALA A 75 -12.72 23.51 29.10
C ALA A 75 -12.94 22.06 28.60
N VAL A 76 -13.63 21.89 27.47
CA VAL A 76 -13.91 20.60 26.81
C VAL A 76 -13.10 20.50 25.52
N GLY A 77 -12.51 19.34 25.25
CA GLY A 77 -11.65 19.12 24.07
C GLY A 77 -10.17 19.39 24.34
N GLY A 78 -9.28 18.71 23.64
CA GLY A 78 -7.84 18.71 23.93
C GLY A 78 -7.25 17.31 24.12
N ALA A 79 -7.91 16.28 23.59
CA ALA A 79 -7.24 15.01 23.40
C ALA A 79 -6.08 15.22 22.41
N ARG A 80 -4.89 14.70 22.74
CA ARG A 80 -3.78 14.61 21.79
C ARG A 80 -4.24 13.73 20.64
N GLN A 81 -4.39 14.31 19.46
CA GLN A 81 -4.69 13.57 18.26
C GLN A 81 -3.40 13.35 17.48
N TYR A 82 -3.40 12.39 16.57
CA TYR A 82 -2.27 12.14 15.68
C TYR A 82 -2.74 12.10 14.25
N ILE A 83 -1.94 12.65 13.35
CA ILE A 83 -2.07 12.43 11.92
C ILE A 83 -1.24 11.19 11.58
N PRO A 84 -1.86 10.08 11.17
CA PRO A 84 -1.12 8.91 10.73
C PRO A 84 -0.55 9.15 9.33
N LEU A 85 0.77 9.34 9.23
CA LEU A 85 1.48 9.36 7.95
C LEU A 85 1.89 7.93 7.62
N LYS A 86 1.25 7.33 6.62
CA LYS A 86 1.60 5.97 6.17
C LYS A 86 2.98 5.98 5.53
N LEU A 87 3.79 4.95 5.81
CA LEU A 87 5.06 4.70 5.11
C LEU A 87 4.83 4.58 3.61
N PHE A 88 3.69 3.99 3.25
CA PHE A 88 3.23 3.81 1.89
C PHE A 88 1.90 4.55 1.69
N ALA A 89 1.98 5.89 1.63
CA ALA A 89 0.82 6.74 1.35
C ALA A 89 0.19 6.43 -0.02
N ALA A 90 1.01 5.93 -0.93
CA ALA A 90 0.66 5.67 -2.32
C ALA A 90 -0.27 4.47 -2.54
N ASN A 91 -0.48 3.62 -1.51
CA ASN A 91 -0.92 2.24 -1.71
C ASN A 91 -0.09 1.60 -2.86
N VAL A 92 -0.62 0.54 -3.47
CA VAL A 92 0.06 -0.27 -4.49
C VAL A 92 0.34 0.47 -5.82
N MET A 93 -0.22 1.66 -6.04
CA MET A 93 -0.26 2.27 -7.38
C MET A 93 1.11 2.47 -8.06
N PRO A 94 2.17 2.92 -7.37
CA PRO A 94 3.50 3.07 -7.97
C PRO A 94 4.06 1.77 -8.55
N ILE A 95 3.83 0.66 -7.86
CA ILE A 95 4.29 -0.66 -8.25
C ILE A 95 3.57 -1.10 -9.53
N ILE A 96 2.26 -0.85 -9.61
CA ILE A 96 1.45 -1.15 -10.79
C ILE A 96 1.94 -0.36 -12.01
N PHE A 97 2.25 0.93 -11.84
CA PHE A 97 2.78 1.74 -12.93
C PHE A 97 4.17 1.29 -13.39
N ALA A 98 5.05 0.94 -12.44
CA ALA A 98 6.35 0.38 -12.78
C ALA A 98 6.21 -0.92 -13.59
N GLN A 99 5.32 -1.83 -13.15
CA GLN A 99 5.03 -3.08 -13.88
C GLN A 99 4.47 -2.81 -15.28
N ALA A 100 3.54 -1.86 -15.42
CA ALA A 100 2.91 -1.54 -16.70
C ALA A 100 3.93 -1.00 -17.72
N ILE A 101 4.89 -0.19 -17.29
CA ILE A 101 5.95 0.31 -18.17
C ILE A 101 6.89 -0.82 -18.58
N MET A 102 7.21 -1.76 -17.67
CA MET A 102 8.04 -2.91 -18.00
C MET A 102 7.40 -3.85 -19.03
N PHE A 103 6.08 -3.80 -19.25
CA PHE A 103 5.44 -4.55 -20.34
C PHE A 103 5.72 -3.98 -21.73
N ILE A 104 6.04 -2.69 -21.86
CA ILE A 104 6.27 -2.07 -23.17
C ILE A 104 7.55 -2.63 -23.84
N PRO A 105 8.73 -2.63 -23.19
CA PRO A 105 9.91 -3.27 -23.76
C PRO A 105 9.72 -4.76 -23.99
N LEU A 106 9.02 -5.47 -23.08
CA LEU A 106 8.79 -6.91 -23.20
C LEU A 106 7.99 -7.26 -24.46
N THR A 107 6.90 -6.54 -24.72
CA THR A 107 6.05 -6.77 -25.90
C THR A 107 6.77 -6.42 -27.20
N LEU A 108 7.54 -5.33 -27.22
CA LEU A 108 8.39 -4.97 -28.36
C LEU A 108 9.50 -6.00 -28.59
N ALA A 109 10.10 -6.54 -27.53
CA ALA A 109 11.16 -7.55 -27.61
C ALA A 109 10.63 -8.86 -28.19
N GLN A 110 9.44 -9.29 -27.76
CA GLN A 110 8.76 -10.48 -28.28
C GLN A 110 8.37 -10.30 -29.75
N ALA A 111 7.92 -9.11 -30.16
CA ALA A 111 7.56 -8.82 -31.54
C ALA A 111 8.78 -8.70 -32.49
N THR A 112 9.97 -8.35 -31.96
CA THR A 112 11.20 -8.10 -32.74
C THR A 112 12.22 -9.23 -32.66
N ALA A 113 11.82 -10.42 -32.18
CA ALA A 113 12.65 -11.59 -31.83
C ALA A 113 13.66 -12.11 -32.88
N LYS A 114 13.79 -11.49 -34.06
CA LYS A 114 14.80 -11.77 -35.08
C LYS A 114 16.00 -10.81 -35.11
N SER A 115 15.98 -9.66 -34.44
CA SER A 115 17.09 -8.69 -34.49
C SER A 115 17.68 -8.46 -33.10
N GLY A 116 18.67 -9.29 -32.77
CA GLY A 116 19.27 -9.40 -31.44
C GLY A 116 20.11 -8.19 -31.04
N SER A 117 19.59 -7.39 -30.11
CA SER A 117 20.45 -6.67 -29.18
C SER A 117 20.52 -7.47 -27.87
N TRP A 118 21.73 -7.64 -27.35
CA TRP A 118 21.98 -8.32 -26.07
C TRP A 118 21.11 -7.70 -24.94
N ALA A 119 20.92 -6.38 -24.96
CA ALA A 119 20.04 -5.68 -24.02
C ALA A 119 18.58 -6.15 -24.12
N MET A 120 18.02 -6.34 -25.32
CA MET A 120 16.63 -6.77 -25.51
C MET A 120 16.39 -8.20 -25.01
N SER A 121 17.39 -9.08 -25.13
CA SER A 121 17.32 -10.45 -24.59
C SER A 121 17.30 -10.48 -23.06
N GLN A 122 17.97 -9.52 -22.40
CA GLN A 122 17.98 -9.39 -20.94
C GLN A 122 16.65 -8.86 -20.39
N PHE A 123 15.84 -8.17 -21.19
CA PHE A 123 14.49 -7.74 -20.81
C PHE A 123 13.43 -8.85 -20.96
N LEU A 124 13.71 -9.89 -21.75
CA LEU A 124 12.83 -11.05 -21.89
C LEU A 124 12.94 -12.00 -20.68
N ASP A 125 14.12 -12.01 -20.04
CA ASP A 125 14.38 -12.84 -18.88
C ASP A 125 14.07 -12.08 -17.58
N HIS A 126 12.99 -12.48 -16.90
CA HIS A 126 12.57 -11.88 -15.63
C HIS A 126 13.53 -12.18 -14.47
N THR A 127 14.51 -13.05 -14.68
CA THR A 127 15.59 -13.32 -13.72
C THR A 127 16.83 -12.45 -13.95
N SER A 128 16.90 -11.72 -15.06
CA SER A 128 18.06 -10.89 -15.38
C SER A 128 18.27 -9.78 -14.34
N VAL A 129 19.52 -9.60 -13.95
CA VAL A 129 19.96 -8.49 -13.08
C VAL A 129 19.59 -7.14 -13.69
N LEU A 130 19.61 -7.01 -15.02
CA LEU A 130 19.27 -5.78 -15.73
C LEU A 130 17.77 -5.45 -15.61
N TYR A 131 16.91 -6.44 -15.80
CA TYR A 131 15.45 -6.30 -15.61
C TYR A 131 15.13 -5.84 -14.18
N ASN A 132 15.71 -6.52 -13.20
CA ASN A 132 15.48 -6.23 -11.79
C ASN A 132 16.01 -4.86 -11.36
N LEU A 133 17.17 -4.44 -11.86
CA LEU A 133 17.74 -3.13 -11.57
C LEU A 133 16.88 -2.00 -12.14
N VAL A 134 16.43 -2.12 -13.40
CA VAL A 134 15.53 -1.13 -14.01
C VAL A 134 14.21 -1.09 -13.24
N PHE A 135 13.68 -2.26 -12.87
CA PHE A 135 12.42 -2.36 -12.13
C PHE A 135 12.49 -1.69 -10.75
N VAL A 136 13.58 -1.85 -10.00
CA VAL A 136 13.81 -1.15 -8.71
C VAL A 136 13.81 0.35 -8.89
N ILE A 137 14.59 0.86 -9.85
CA ILE A 137 14.69 2.30 -10.11
C ILE A 137 13.32 2.87 -10.42
N LEU A 138 12.54 2.14 -11.24
CA LEU A 138 11.19 2.53 -11.60
C LEU A 138 10.25 2.53 -10.38
N ILE A 139 10.29 1.50 -9.53
CA ILE A 139 9.50 1.47 -8.28
C ILE A 139 9.82 2.67 -7.40
N ILE A 140 11.11 2.97 -7.18
CA ILE A 140 11.54 4.09 -6.35
C ILE A 140 11.04 5.41 -6.96
N ALA A 141 11.30 5.64 -8.25
CA ALA A 141 10.90 6.86 -8.95
C ALA A 141 9.38 7.08 -8.91
N PHE A 142 8.58 6.05 -9.21
CA PHE A 142 7.12 6.16 -9.18
C PHE A 142 6.58 6.31 -7.77
N THR A 143 7.23 5.73 -6.76
CA THR A 143 6.79 5.87 -5.36
C THR A 143 6.93 7.31 -4.90
N TYR A 144 8.04 7.96 -5.24
CA TYR A 144 8.25 9.39 -5.01
C TYR A 144 7.27 10.26 -5.79
N PHE A 145 7.16 10.03 -7.10
CA PHE A 145 6.30 10.80 -7.98
C PHE A 145 4.83 10.74 -7.54
N TYR A 146 4.33 9.55 -7.23
CA TYR A 146 2.95 9.37 -6.81
C TYR A 146 2.67 9.98 -5.43
N THR A 147 3.61 9.83 -4.49
CA THR A 147 3.46 10.40 -3.15
C THR A 147 3.44 11.92 -3.21
N ALA A 148 4.28 12.54 -4.04
CA ALA A 148 4.31 13.99 -4.22
C ALA A 148 3.02 14.54 -4.86
N ILE A 149 2.37 13.79 -5.77
CA ILE A 149 1.11 14.21 -6.40
C ILE A 149 -0.08 14.06 -5.45
N THR A 150 -0.13 12.95 -4.69
CA THR A 150 -1.29 12.63 -3.85
C THR A 150 -1.29 13.35 -2.51
N LEU A 151 -0.12 13.59 -1.92
CA LEU A 151 0.01 14.29 -0.67
C LEU A 151 0.52 15.71 -0.91
N ASN A 152 -0.37 16.69 -0.70
CA ASN A 152 0.00 18.09 -0.72
C ASN A 152 0.18 18.61 0.73
N PRO A 153 1.42 18.75 1.23
CA PRO A 153 1.67 19.20 2.60
C PRO A 153 1.19 20.64 2.85
N VAL A 154 1.12 21.48 1.81
CA VAL A 154 0.62 22.85 1.92
C VAL A 154 -0.88 22.85 2.23
N GLN A 155 -1.65 22.03 1.53
CA GLN A 155 -3.09 21.87 1.79
C GLN A 155 -3.34 21.28 3.18
N MET A 156 -2.59 20.23 3.57
CA MET A 156 -2.69 19.66 4.91
C MET A 156 -2.41 20.68 6.02
N ALA A 157 -1.39 21.53 5.84
CA ALA A 157 -1.07 22.59 6.79
C ALA A 157 -2.15 23.68 6.85
N GLU A 158 -2.76 24.01 5.71
CA GLU A 158 -3.87 24.97 5.66
C GLU A 158 -5.13 24.42 6.33
N ASP A 159 -5.48 23.16 6.09
CA ASP A 159 -6.61 22.48 6.73
C ASP A 159 -6.41 22.37 8.25
N MET A 160 -5.18 22.10 8.70
CA MET A 160 -4.85 22.15 10.12
C MET A 160 -5.08 23.54 10.70
N LYS A 161 -4.61 24.59 10.01
CA LYS A 161 -4.81 25.98 10.44
C LYS A 161 -6.30 26.34 10.49
N ARG A 162 -7.09 25.95 9.49
CA ARG A 162 -8.54 26.17 9.44
C ARG A 162 -9.28 25.47 10.58
N ASN A 163 -8.82 24.28 10.96
CA ASN A 163 -9.39 23.49 12.06
C ASN A 163 -8.83 23.85 13.45
N ASN A 164 -8.11 24.97 13.60
CA ASN A 164 -7.40 25.36 14.82
C ASN A 164 -6.46 24.27 15.38
N GLY A 165 -5.93 23.43 14.50
CA GLY A 165 -4.93 22.41 14.79
C GLY A 165 -3.52 22.93 14.56
N PHE A 166 -2.59 22.56 15.44
CA PHE A 166 -1.16 22.85 15.27
C PHE A 166 -0.28 21.68 15.73
N ILE A 167 0.91 21.59 15.14
CA ILE A 167 1.94 20.65 15.57
C ILE A 167 2.72 21.33 16.71
N PRO A 168 2.81 20.74 17.91
CA PRO A 168 3.60 21.31 19.00
C PRO A 168 5.05 21.56 18.56
N GLY A 169 5.54 22.78 18.75
CA GLY A 169 6.92 23.17 18.38
C GLY A 169 7.09 23.71 16.95
N VAL A 170 6.06 23.71 16.10
CA VAL A 170 6.12 24.26 14.73
C VAL A 170 5.05 25.34 14.54
N LYS A 171 5.44 26.49 13.99
CA LYS A 171 4.50 27.59 13.73
C LYS A 171 3.48 27.19 12.64
N PRO A 172 2.18 27.47 12.82
CA PRO A 172 1.16 27.18 11.81
C PRO A 172 1.41 27.87 10.47
N GLY A 173 1.08 27.20 9.35
CA GLY A 173 1.26 27.71 7.99
C GLY A 173 2.48 27.09 7.29
N LYS A 174 3.27 27.91 6.61
CA LYS A 174 4.42 27.45 5.80
C LYS A 174 5.41 26.55 6.57
N PRO A 175 5.81 26.88 7.82
CA PRO A 175 6.71 26.01 8.59
C PRO A 175 6.11 24.62 8.90
N THR A 176 4.79 24.52 9.01
CA THR A 176 4.08 23.24 9.19
C THR A 176 4.12 22.42 7.90
N ALA A 177 3.93 23.07 6.74
CA ALA A 177 4.03 22.42 5.44
C ALA A 177 5.45 21.89 5.20
N ASP A 178 6.48 22.70 5.45
CA ASP A 178 7.88 22.31 5.28
C ASP A 178 8.26 21.14 6.23
N TYR A 179 7.74 21.15 7.46
CA TYR A 179 7.93 20.04 8.40
C TYR A 179 7.27 18.75 7.91
N LEU A 180 6.02 18.82 7.45
CA LEU A 180 5.31 17.65 6.91
C LEU A 180 6.01 17.11 5.66
N ASP A 181 6.45 17.98 4.75
CA ASP A 181 7.17 17.59 3.54
C ASP A 181 8.49 16.87 3.86
N ASN A 182 9.28 17.42 4.78
CA ASN A 182 10.54 16.83 5.22
C ASN A 182 10.31 15.46 5.89
N VAL A 183 9.30 15.38 6.76
CA VAL A 183 8.88 14.13 7.42
C VAL A 183 8.47 13.09 6.38
N MET A 184 7.67 13.45 5.37
CA MET A 184 7.24 12.53 4.32
C MET A 184 8.40 12.04 3.47
N SER A 185 9.30 12.94 3.04
CA SER A 185 10.47 12.60 2.24
C SER A 185 11.42 11.61 2.95
N HIS A 186 11.58 11.74 4.27
CA HIS A 186 12.38 10.82 5.08
C HIS A 186 11.73 9.46 5.30
N ILE A 187 10.41 9.38 5.20
CA ILE A 187 9.65 8.15 5.36
C ILE A 187 9.57 7.39 4.02
N THR A 188 9.40 8.11 2.91
CA THR A 188 9.25 7.51 1.57
C THR A 188 10.55 6.90 1.07
N LEU A 189 11.73 7.46 1.40
CA LEU A 189 13.02 6.92 0.98
C LEU A 189 13.23 5.47 1.43
N PRO A 190 13.26 5.16 2.74
CA PRO A 190 13.41 3.78 3.18
C PRO A 190 12.22 2.92 2.75
N GLY A 191 11.00 3.47 2.77
CA GLY A 191 9.80 2.74 2.36
C GLY A 191 9.87 2.21 0.92
N SER A 192 10.26 3.05 -0.02
CA SER A 192 10.41 2.67 -1.44
C SER A 192 11.51 1.64 -1.66
N LEU A 193 12.62 1.74 -0.92
CA LEU A 193 13.73 0.78 -0.99
C LEU A 193 13.32 -0.61 -0.49
N PHE A 194 12.62 -0.69 0.66
CA PHE A 194 12.15 -1.96 1.20
C PHE A 194 11.14 -2.65 0.28
N ILE A 195 10.24 -1.87 -0.34
CA ILE A 195 9.25 -2.39 -1.29
C ILE A 195 9.92 -2.89 -2.56
N ALA A 196 10.90 -2.15 -3.08
CA ALA A 196 11.66 -2.55 -4.25
C ALA A 196 12.46 -3.85 -3.98
N LEU A 197 13.03 -4.00 -2.78
CA LEU A 197 13.73 -5.21 -2.37
C LEU A 197 12.81 -6.44 -2.37
N ILE A 198 11.60 -6.31 -1.81
CA ILE A 198 10.61 -7.40 -1.83
C ILE A 198 10.16 -7.71 -3.25
N ALA A 199 9.99 -6.69 -4.10
CA ALA A 199 9.56 -6.88 -5.48
C ALA A 199 10.56 -7.72 -6.31
N ILE A 200 11.87 -7.66 -6.02
CA ILE A 200 12.90 -8.49 -6.71
C ILE A 200 13.07 -9.86 -6.05
N MET A 201 12.57 -10.09 -4.83
CA MET A 201 12.76 -11.35 -4.12
C MET A 201 12.42 -12.62 -4.96
N PRO A 202 11.40 -12.63 -5.87
CA PRO A 202 11.16 -13.76 -6.75
C PRO A 202 12.34 -14.14 -7.64
N ALA A 203 13.11 -13.16 -8.12
CA ALA A 203 14.26 -13.41 -8.98
C ALA A 203 15.36 -14.13 -8.22
N PHE A 204 15.55 -13.80 -6.94
CA PHE A 204 16.47 -14.53 -6.06
C PHE A 204 15.93 -15.93 -5.72
N ALA A 205 14.62 -16.07 -5.49
CA ALA A 205 13.99 -17.37 -5.23
C ALA A 205 14.11 -18.34 -6.42
N GLY A 206 14.07 -17.83 -7.66
CA GLY A 206 14.30 -18.62 -8.88
C GLY A 206 15.70 -19.26 -8.93
N VAL A 207 16.72 -18.62 -8.34
CA VAL A 207 18.08 -19.18 -8.25
C VAL A 207 18.14 -20.38 -7.29
N PHE A 208 17.26 -20.42 -6.29
CA PHE A 208 17.14 -21.54 -5.35
C PHE A 208 16.29 -22.71 -5.89
N GLY A 209 15.93 -22.69 -7.17
CA GLY A 209 15.15 -23.75 -7.81
C GLY A 209 13.69 -23.77 -7.39
N VAL A 210 13.11 -22.60 -7.09
CA VAL A 210 11.66 -22.43 -6.95
C VAL A 210 11.06 -22.14 -8.32
N LYS A 211 9.89 -22.73 -8.62
CA LYS A 211 9.18 -22.42 -9.87
C LYS A 211 8.90 -20.93 -9.99
N GLN A 212 9.21 -20.40 -11.16
CA GLN A 212 9.10 -18.96 -11.43
C GLN A 212 7.68 -18.42 -11.22
N GLU A 213 6.63 -19.19 -11.57
CA GLU A 213 5.25 -18.76 -11.33
C GLU A 213 4.90 -18.69 -9.83
N PHE A 214 5.36 -19.68 -9.06
CA PHE A 214 5.14 -19.72 -7.62
C PHE A 214 5.94 -18.62 -6.91
N ALA A 215 7.23 -18.49 -7.24
CA ALA A 215 8.10 -17.43 -6.73
C ALA A 215 7.57 -16.02 -7.07
N GLN A 216 7.07 -15.80 -8.29
CA GLN A 216 6.50 -14.51 -8.66
C GLN A 216 5.25 -14.20 -7.86
N PHE A 217 4.35 -15.18 -7.72
CA PHE A 217 3.10 -15.02 -6.98
C PHE A 217 3.35 -14.69 -5.50
N PHE A 218 4.19 -15.50 -4.86
CA PHE A 218 4.36 -15.55 -3.41
C PHE A 218 5.57 -14.81 -2.86
N GLY A 219 6.57 -14.52 -3.69
CA GLY A 219 7.75 -13.76 -3.30
C GLY A 219 7.70 -12.29 -3.71
N GLY A 220 6.74 -11.88 -4.56
CA GLY A 220 6.94 -10.72 -5.43
C GLY A 220 5.91 -9.61 -5.44
N THR A 221 5.94 -8.88 -6.54
CA THR A 221 5.08 -7.75 -6.88
C THR A 221 3.59 -8.06 -6.72
N SER A 222 3.16 -9.26 -7.11
CA SER A 222 1.76 -9.70 -7.00
C SER A 222 1.28 -9.80 -5.56
N LEU A 223 2.14 -10.25 -4.64
CA LEU A 223 1.80 -10.33 -3.23
C LEU A 223 1.62 -8.94 -2.64
N LEU A 224 2.55 -8.01 -2.94
CA LEU A 224 2.46 -6.61 -2.54
C LEU A 224 1.19 -5.96 -3.09
N ILE A 225 0.83 -6.27 -4.34
CA ILE A 225 -0.39 -5.79 -4.97
C ILE A 225 -1.64 -6.33 -4.27
N LEU A 226 -1.68 -7.64 -4.02
CA LEU A 226 -2.80 -8.28 -3.35
C LEU A 226 -3.00 -7.70 -1.95
N VAL A 227 -1.96 -7.69 -1.13
CA VAL A 227 -2.03 -7.19 0.25
C VAL A 227 -2.43 -5.71 0.28
N GLY A 228 -1.81 -4.86 -0.53
CA GLY A 228 -2.10 -3.43 -0.48
C GLY A 228 -3.50 -3.08 -1.03
N VAL A 229 -4.01 -3.80 -2.04
CA VAL A 229 -5.39 -3.59 -2.52
C VAL A 229 -6.40 -4.12 -1.52
N VAL A 230 -6.17 -5.30 -0.92
CA VAL A 230 -7.06 -5.84 0.12
C VAL A 230 -7.11 -4.92 1.35
N LEU A 231 -5.97 -4.35 1.76
CA LEU A 231 -5.96 -3.39 2.87
C LEU A 231 -6.68 -2.08 2.52
N ASP A 232 -6.55 -1.60 1.28
CA ASP A 232 -7.28 -0.41 0.82
C ASP A 232 -8.79 -0.65 0.76
N THR A 233 -9.23 -1.82 0.30
CA THR A 233 -10.66 -2.18 0.26
C THR A 233 -11.23 -2.34 1.67
N LEU A 234 -10.50 -2.99 2.58
CA LEU A 234 -10.89 -3.10 3.99
C LEU A 234 -11.02 -1.73 4.65
N GLN A 235 -10.08 -0.82 4.42
CA GLN A 235 -10.14 0.54 4.95
C GLN A 235 -11.32 1.34 4.39
N GLN A 236 -11.62 1.19 3.09
CA GLN A 236 -12.80 1.80 2.47
C GLN A 236 -14.08 1.26 3.10
N ILE A 237 -14.20 -0.06 3.28
CA ILE A 237 -15.36 -0.68 3.93
C ILE A 237 -15.52 -0.17 5.37
N GLU A 238 -14.44 -0.17 6.15
CA GLU A 238 -14.44 0.33 7.53
C GLU A 238 -14.88 1.81 7.59
N SER A 239 -14.38 2.64 6.68
CA SER A 239 -14.76 4.06 6.62
C SER A 239 -16.26 4.24 6.33
N HIS A 240 -16.84 3.45 5.43
CA HIS A 240 -18.28 3.49 5.14
C HIS A 240 -19.13 2.96 6.31
N LEU A 241 -18.65 1.94 7.03
CA LEU A 241 -19.34 1.39 8.20
C LEU A 241 -19.35 2.38 9.38
N LEU A 242 -18.23 3.08 9.61
CA LEU A 242 -18.14 4.11 10.66
C LEU A 242 -19.16 5.23 10.44
N VAL A 243 -19.34 5.67 9.18
CA VAL A 243 -20.35 6.71 8.85
C VAL A 243 -21.78 6.23 9.11
N ARG A 244 -22.11 4.96 8.86
CA ARG A 244 -23.46 4.43 9.19
C ARG A 244 -23.74 4.38 10.69
N HIS A 245 -22.74 4.10 11.52
CA HIS A 245 -22.92 4.12 12.97
C HIS A 245 -23.16 5.54 13.53
N TYR A 246 -22.81 6.60 12.79
CA TYR A 246 -23.14 7.99 13.14
C TYR A 246 -24.64 8.32 12.92
N ASP A 247 -25.25 7.82 11.85
CA ASP A 247 -26.68 8.09 11.56
C ASP A 247 -27.64 7.42 12.56
N GLY A 248 -27.25 6.26 13.11
CA GLY A 248 -28.04 5.55 14.12
C GLY A 248 -28.17 6.30 15.44
N LEU A 249 -27.13 7.02 15.86
CA LEU A 249 -27.10 7.78 17.12
C LEU A 249 -27.81 9.15 16.98
N LEU A 250 -27.76 9.78 15.81
CA LEU A 250 -28.44 11.05 15.55
C LEU A 250 -29.96 10.90 15.34
N ASN A 251 -30.42 9.78 14.78
CA ASN A 251 -31.86 9.51 14.62
C ASN A 251 -32.54 9.02 15.90
N SER A 252 -31.79 8.45 16.87
CA SER A 252 -32.35 8.07 18.18
C SER A 252 -32.69 9.27 19.09
N GLY A 253 -32.27 10.49 18.73
CA GLY A 253 -32.49 11.72 19.52
C GLY A 253 -33.75 12.51 19.18
N HIS A 254 -34.49 12.19 18.11
CA HIS A 254 -35.73 12.89 17.77
C HIS A 254 -36.92 12.32 18.56
N THR A 255 -36.92 12.49 19.88
CA THR A 255 -38.13 12.36 20.69
C THR A 255 -39.04 13.56 20.44
N ARG A 256 -39.89 13.43 19.42
CA ARG A 256 -41.24 13.97 19.28
C ARG A 256 -41.64 14.98 20.38
N THR A 257 -41.34 16.26 20.17
CA THR A 257 -41.91 17.36 20.98
C THR A 257 -43.42 17.37 20.77
N ARG A 258 -44.15 16.84 21.75
CA ARG A 258 -45.61 16.90 21.84
C ARG A 258 -45.98 18.36 22.09
N SER A 259 -46.58 19.01 21.10
CA SER A 259 -47.18 20.34 21.25
C SER A 259 -48.34 20.26 22.25
N THR A 260 -48.07 20.56 23.51
CA THR A 260 -49.12 20.93 24.47
C THR A 260 -49.42 22.40 24.28
N ASN A 261 -50.53 22.68 23.60
CA ASN A 261 -51.22 23.97 23.68
C ASN A 261 -51.47 24.29 25.16
N VAL A 262 -50.81 25.31 25.67
CA VAL A 262 -51.19 25.97 26.92
C VAL A 262 -51.75 27.33 26.52
N ALA A 263 -53.09 27.39 26.49
CA ALA A 263 -53.83 28.63 26.46
C ALA A 263 -54.11 29.06 27.91
N ALA A 264 -53.56 30.19 28.30
CA ALA A 264 -53.94 31.08 29.41
C ALA A 264 -53.22 32.41 29.11
N TYR A 265 -53.84 33.56 28.88
CA TYR A 265 -55.10 34.13 29.35
C TYR A 265 -55.85 34.81 28.19
#